data_AF-A0A1Q6X6I0-F1
#
_entry.id   AF-A0A1Q6X6I0-F1
#
_cell.length_a   1.000
_cell.length_b   1.000
_cell.length_c   1.000
_cell.angle_alpha   90.00
_cell.angle_beta   90.00
_cell.angle_gamma   90.00
#
_symmetry.space_group_name_H-M   'P 1'
#
loop_
_entity.id
_entity.type
_entity.pdbx_description
1 polymer ?
#
loop_
_entity_poly.entity_id
_entity_poly.type
_entity_poly.pdbx_seq_one_letter_code
_entity_poly.pdbx_strand_id
1 'polypeptide(L)'
;MYFGGGQVDITNGKFVFSASEAYLIEDGKVTTPVKGATLIGSGPEILKKVSLVGHDLGLDEGIGTCGKDGQSVPVGVGLPTIRVDEITVGGTRA
;
A
#
# COMPACT_ATOMS: atom_id res chain seq x y z
N MET A 1 -2.65 3.26 -11.02
CA MET A 1 -2.00 2.49 -9.93
C MET A 1 -1.30 3.48 -9.02
N TYR A 2 -1.67 3.57 -7.74
CA TYR A 2 -1.15 4.60 -6.80
C TYR A 2 0.13 4.17 -6.05
N PHE A 3 0.63 2.98 -6.36
CA PHE A 3 1.83 2.39 -5.78
C PHE A 3 2.77 1.94 -6.91
N GLY A 4 4.07 2.14 -6.73
CA GLY A 4 5.08 1.70 -7.70
C GLY A 4 5.47 0.22 -7.57
N GLY A 5 5.33 -0.35 -6.36
CA GLY A 5 5.68 -1.74 -6.06
C GLY A 5 5.92 -1.98 -4.58
N GLY A 6 6.31 -3.21 -4.23
CA GLY A 6 6.64 -3.58 -2.87
C GLY A 6 7.32 -4.94 -2.74
N GLN A 7 7.73 -5.25 -1.51
CA GLN A 7 8.42 -6.48 -1.17
C GLN A 7 7.94 -6.99 0.20
N VAL A 8 7.98 -8.30 0.38
CA VAL A 8 7.66 -8.96 1.64
C VAL A 8 8.80 -9.89 2.06
N ASP A 9 9.19 -9.80 3.32
CA ASP A 9 9.93 -10.84 4.03
C ASP A 9 8.90 -11.76 4.69
N ILE A 10 8.69 -12.93 4.07
CA ILE A 10 7.70 -13.91 4.52
C ILE A 10 8.09 -14.58 5.83
N THR A 11 9.37 -14.63 6.19
CA THR A 11 9.85 -15.26 7.42
C THR A 11 9.49 -14.41 8.63
N ASN A 12 9.64 -13.10 8.51
CA ASN A 12 9.34 -12.15 9.58
C ASN A 12 7.96 -11.48 9.43
N GLY A 13 7.22 -11.80 8.36
CA GLY A 13 5.92 -11.23 8.03
C GLY A 13 5.95 -9.73 7.72
N LYS A 14 7.12 -9.15 7.45
CA LYS A 14 7.30 -7.72 7.23
C LYS A 14 7.13 -7.38 5.75
N PHE A 15 6.50 -6.26 5.44
CA PHE A 15 6.37 -5.77 4.08
C PHE A 15 6.77 -4.31 3.97
N VAL A 16 7.11 -3.91 2.74
CA VAL A 16 7.28 -2.53 2.33
C VAL A 16 6.54 -2.28 1.03
N PHE A 17 5.85 -1.14 0.91
CA PHE A 17 5.25 -0.66 -0.32
C PHE A 17 5.60 0.81 -0.53
N SER A 18 5.83 1.21 -1.79
CA SER A 18 6.14 2.61 -2.12
C SER A 18 4.95 3.26 -2.80
N ALA A 19 4.38 4.28 -2.16
CA ALA A 19 3.31 5.08 -2.75
C ALA A 19 3.88 5.99 -3.85
N SER A 20 3.34 5.90 -5.06
CA SER A 20 3.69 6.79 -6.17
C SER A 20 2.91 8.10 -6.12
N GLU A 21 1.75 8.11 -5.46
CA GLU A 21 0.91 9.27 -5.22
C GLU A 21 0.37 9.19 -3.79
N ALA A 22 0.46 10.28 -3.03
CA ALA A 22 -0.01 10.35 -1.65
C ALA A 22 -0.38 11.79 -1.28
N TYR A 23 -1.33 11.92 -0.35
CA TYR A 23 -1.84 13.20 0.15
C TYR A 23 -2.05 13.15 1.65
N LEU A 24 -1.97 14.30 2.31
CA LEU A 24 -2.45 14.46 3.68
C LEU A 24 -3.98 14.46 3.73
N ILE A 25 -4.51 13.93 4.84
CA ILE A 25 -5.92 14.08 5.20
C ILE A 25 -5.96 14.92 6.47
N GLU A 26 -6.55 16.10 6.38
CA GLU A 26 -6.69 17.07 7.47
C GLU A 26 -8.17 17.42 7.61
N ASP A 27 -8.71 17.31 8.83
CA ASP A 27 -10.14 17.53 9.12
C ASP A 27 -11.10 16.75 8.20
N GLY A 28 -10.72 15.52 7.85
CA GLY A 28 -11.51 14.64 6.99
C GLY A 28 -11.49 15.02 5.50
N LYS A 29 -10.58 15.90 5.08
CA LYS A 29 -10.44 16.33 3.68
C LYS A 29 -9.03 16.04 3.17
N VAL A 30 -8.93 15.65 1.91
CA VAL A 30 -7.65 15.54 1.20
C VAL A 30 -7.10 16.95 0.97
N THR A 31 -5.83 17.18 1.34
CA THR A 31 -5.21 18.52 1.27
C THR A 31 -3.93 18.50 0.45
N THR A 32 -2.77 18.34 1.10
CA THR A 32 -1.45 18.60 0.53
C THR A 32 -0.88 17.33 -0.09
N PRO A 33 -0.42 17.36 -1.35
CA PRO A 33 0.31 16.24 -1.93
C PRO A 33 1.66 16.07 -1.23
N VAL A 34 2.00 14.83 -0.88
CA VAL A 34 3.30 14.49 -0.30
C VAL A 34 4.13 13.70 -1.30
N LYS A 35 5.44 13.97 -1.34
CA LYS A 35 6.36 13.19 -2.16
C LYS A 35 6.37 11.75 -1.66
N GLY A 36 6.46 10.81 -2.60
CA GLY A 36 6.28 9.38 -2.39
C GLY A 36 6.85 8.86 -1.06
N ALA A 37 6.05 8.06 -0.37
CA ALA A 37 6.35 7.54 0.96
C ALA A 37 6.42 6.02 0.93
N THR A 38 7.38 5.46 1.68
CA THR A 38 7.46 4.02 1.90
C THR A 38 6.59 3.64 3.08
N LEU A 39 5.58 2.81 2.88
CA LEU A 39 4.77 2.22 3.93
C LEU A 39 5.43 0.94 4.42
N ILE A 40 5.56 0.78 5.73
CA ILE A 40 6.22 -0.38 6.36
C ILE A 40 5.28 -0.97 7.41
N GLY A 41 5.15 -2.30 7.43
CA GLY A 41 4.30 -2.97 8.41
C GLY A 41 4.52 -4.48 8.49
N SER A 42 3.77 -5.12 9.38
CA SER A 42 3.63 -6.58 9.46
C SER A 42 2.31 -6.98 8.83
N GLY A 43 2.31 -7.96 7.92
CA GLY A 43 1.12 -8.39 7.17
C GLY A 43 -0.05 -8.76 8.08
N PRO A 44 0.11 -9.76 8.98
CA PRO A 44 -0.97 -10.17 9.89
C PRO A 44 -1.46 -9.05 10.81
N GLU A 45 -0.57 -8.16 11.25
CA GLU A 45 -0.95 -7.07 12.15
C GLU A 45 -1.68 -5.94 11.42
N ILE A 46 -1.26 -5.60 10.20
CA ILE A 46 -1.91 -4.56 9.40
C ILE A 46 -3.33 -4.98 9.00
N LEU A 47 -3.55 -6.26 8.69
CA LEU A 47 -4.89 -6.76 8.39
C LEU A 47 -5.87 -6.58 9.56
N LYS A 48 -5.40 -6.67 10.81
CA LYS A 48 -6.21 -6.41 12.01
C LYS A 48 -6.53 -4.93 12.21
N LYS A 49 -5.77 -4.03 11.57
CA LYS A 49 -5.93 -2.57 11.67
C LYS A 49 -6.79 -1.99 10.55
N VAL A 50 -7.34 -2.83 9.67
CA VAL A 50 -8.33 -2.39 8.68
C VAL A 50 -9.65 -2.14 9.38
N SER A 51 -10.07 -0.89 9.46
CA SER A 51 -11.26 -0.47 10.22
C SER A 51 -12.47 -0.15 9.34
N LEU A 52 -12.24 0.21 8.08
CA LEU A 52 -13.29 0.49 7.10
C LEU A 52 -12.93 -0.14 5.75
N VAL A 53 -13.96 -0.62 5.06
CA VAL A 53 -13.89 -1.19 3.71
C VAL A 53 -14.97 -0.53 2.86
N GLY A 54 -14.56 0.05 1.73
CA GLY A 54 -15.42 0.68 0.74
C GLY A 54 -16.21 -0.33 -0.09
N HIS A 55 -17.10 0.19 -0.93
CA HIS A 55 -17.96 -0.58 -1.84
C HIS A 55 -17.52 -0.43 -3.31
N ASP A 56 -16.31 0.07 -3.52
CA ASP A 56 -15.72 0.51 -4.78
C ASP A 56 -14.56 -0.39 -5.21
N LEU A 57 -14.80 -1.71 -5.19
CA LEU A 57 -13.79 -2.70 -5.61
C LEU A 57 -13.32 -2.44 -7.05
N GLY A 58 -12.01 -2.28 -7.22
CA GLY A 58 -11.35 -2.24 -8.51
C GLY A 58 -10.18 -3.23 -8.58
N LEU A 59 -9.92 -3.73 -9.78
CA LEU A 59 -8.68 -4.43 -10.11
C LEU A 59 -7.71 -3.47 -10.80
N ASP A 60 -6.41 -3.76 -10.76
CA ASP A 60 -5.43 -3.02 -11.55
C ASP A 60 -5.64 -3.19 -13.06
N GLU A 61 -5.02 -2.32 -13.84
CA GLU A 61 -5.13 -2.29 -15.31
C GLU A 61 -4.34 -3.41 -16.02
N GLY A 62 -3.93 -4.45 -15.28
CA GLY A 62 -3.17 -5.59 -15.81
C GLY A 62 -1.69 -5.31 -16.00
N ILE A 63 -1.12 -4.40 -15.21
CA ILE A 63 0.30 -4.00 -15.30
C ILE A 63 1.19 -4.69 -14.26
N GLY A 64 0.59 -5.43 -13.32
CA GLY A 64 1.29 -6.11 -12.23
C GLY A 64 2.21 -7.24 -12.71
N THR A 65 3.42 -7.29 -12.16
CA THR A 65 4.36 -8.40 -12.33
C THR A 65 4.87 -8.86 -10.96
N CYS A 66 4.78 -10.17 -10.69
CA CYS A 66 5.24 -10.77 -9.44
C CYS A 66 6.58 -11.48 -9.65
N GLY A 67 7.55 -11.19 -8.79
CA GLY A 67 8.85 -11.84 -8.75
C GLY A 67 8.97 -12.83 -7.59
N LYS A 68 9.43 -14.06 -7.85
CA LYS A 68 9.79 -15.04 -6.80
C LYS A 68 10.90 -15.96 -7.29
N ASP A 69 11.97 -16.11 -6.50
CA ASP A 69 13.12 -16.98 -6.82
C ASP A 69 13.67 -16.77 -8.24
N GLY A 70 13.76 -15.51 -8.68
CA GLY A 70 14.22 -15.13 -10.02
C GLY A 70 13.19 -15.33 -11.15
N GLN A 71 12.03 -15.92 -10.85
CA GLN A 71 10.93 -16.05 -11.81
C GLN A 71 10.05 -14.81 -11.80
N SER A 72 9.50 -14.46 -12.96
CA SER A 72 8.64 -13.30 -13.16
C SER A 72 7.36 -13.73 -13.87
N VAL A 73 6.20 -13.40 -13.30
CA VAL A 73 4.89 -13.74 -13.86
C VAL A 73 3.93 -12.55 -13.82
N PRO A 74 3.11 -12.33 -14.87
CA PRO A 74 2.03 -11.34 -14.81
C PRO A 74 1.01 -11.70 -13.74
N VAL A 75 0.59 -10.72 -12.94
CA VAL A 75 -0.42 -10.91 -11.89
C VAL A 75 -1.38 -9.73 -11.83
N GLY A 76 -2.59 -9.98 -11.36
CA GLY A 76 -3.56 -8.94 -11.02
C GLY A 76 -3.66 -8.74 -9.51
N VAL A 77 -3.92 -7.51 -9.08
CA VAL A 77 -4.23 -7.13 -7.70
C VAL A 77 -5.48 -6.25 -7.65
N GLY A 78 -6.19 -6.28 -6.53
CA GLY A 78 -7.37 -5.43 -6.38
C GLY A 78 -7.86 -5.36 -4.94
N LEU A 79 -8.43 -4.22 -4.60
CA LEU A 79 -9.06 -3.92 -3.33
C LEU A 79 -10.08 -2.79 -3.54
N PRO A 80 -11.14 -2.71 -2.73
CA PRO A 80 -11.88 -1.46 -2.59
C PRO A 80 -11.01 -0.43 -1.86
N THR A 81 -11.52 0.80 -1.70
CA THR A 81 -10.90 1.75 -0.78
C THR A 81 -10.92 1.17 0.63
N ILE A 82 -9.79 1.17 1.35
CA ILE A 82 -9.71 0.71 2.74
C ILE A 82 -9.12 1.79 3.63
N ARG A 83 -9.48 1.76 4.91
CA ARG A 83 -8.82 2.55 5.97
C ARG A 83 -8.02 1.61 6.86
N VAL A 84 -6.73 1.87 6.95
CA VAL A 84 -5.84 1.27 7.96
C VAL A 84 -5.64 2.30 9.05
N ASP A 85 -6.03 2.00 10.29
CA ASP A 85 -6.00 2.99 11.37
C ASP A 85 -4.59 3.43 11.77
N GLU A 86 -3.61 2.55 11.59
CA GLU A 86 -2.21 2.86 11.92
C GLU A 86 -1.25 2.06 11.04
N ILE A 87 -0.35 2.78 10.36
CA ILE A 87 0.76 2.24 9.58
C ILE A 87 1.95 3.19 9.64
N THR A 88 3.18 2.66 9.61
CA THR A 88 4.39 3.48 9.57
C THR A 88 4.57 4.07 8.17
N VAL A 89 4.65 5.40 8.10
CA VAL A 89 4.89 6.15 6.85
C VAL A 89 6.33 6.68 6.84
N GLY A 90 7.16 6.14 5.96
CA GLY A 90 8.54 6.53 5.73
C GLY A 90 8.65 7.80 4.90
N GLY A 91 8.37 8.94 5.52
CA GLY A 91 8.61 10.28 4.96
C GLY A 91 9.84 10.97 5.57
N THR A 92 10.27 12.08 4.97
CA THR A 92 11.23 13.00 5.60
C THR A 92 10.47 14.00 6.47
N ARG A 93 10.92 14.25 7.71
CA ARG A 93 10.43 15.42 8.46
C ARG A 93 10.70 16.66 7.60
N ALA A 94 9.67 17.46 7.36
CA ALA A 94 9.83 18.82 6.86
C ALA A 94 10.35 19.72 7.99
#